data_AF-A0A6P5A997-F1
#
_entry.id   AF-A0A6P5A997-F1
#
_cell.length_a   1.000
_cell.length_b   1.000
_cell.length_c   1.000
_cell.angle_alpha   90.00
_cell.angle_beta   90.00
_cell.angle_gamma   90.00
#
_symmetry.space_group_name_H-M   'P 1'
#
loop_
_entity.id
_entity.type
_entity.pdbx_description
1 polymer ?
#
loop_
_entity_poly.entity_id
_entity_poly.type
_entity_poly.pdbx_seq_one_letter_code
_entity_poly.pdbx_strand_id
1 'polypeptide(L)'
;MQVSEKIAALLGDRVVLSSPVLRIDQEDTVAIVTTHSGQQYRAKYVISSVPLPVLHRILFEPPLPAMKLQLVQRMTMGSIIKTNTYYRTAFWKEKGFSGEAQSDIGPVSYCVDDTKPDGSHPAITGFILAGHARDVCEMSPEE
;
A
#
# COMPACT_ATOMS: atom_id res chain seq x y z
N MET A 1 -2.52 10.71 -5.54
CA MET A 1 -1.30 10.73 -4.70
C MET A 1 -0.24 11.52 -5.45
N GLN A 2 -0.16 12.83 -5.19
CA GLN A 2 0.49 13.76 -6.13
C GLN A 2 2.01 13.59 -6.27
N VAL A 3 2.71 13.08 -5.25
CA VAL A 3 4.17 12.94 -5.30
C VAL A 3 4.59 11.96 -6.39
N SER A 4 4.11 10.72 -6.34
CA SER A 4 4.47 9.70 -7.33
C SER A 4 3.96 10.04 -8.73
N GLU A 5 2.76 10.65 -8.83
CA GLU A 5 2.20 11.10 -10.12
C GLU A 5 3.08 12.17 -10.77
N LYS A 6 3.56 13.15 -10.00
CA LYS A 6 4.46 14.21 -10.52
C LYS A 6 5.83 13.66 -10.90
N ILE A 7 6.40 12.76 -10.11
CA ILE A 7 7.66 12.09 -10.48
C ILE A 7 7.48 11.29 -11.77
N ALA A 8 6.38 10.54 -11.91
CA ALA A 8 6.08 9.79 -13.12
C ALA A 8 5.94 10.70 -14.35
N ALA A 9 5.27 11.86 -14.21
CA ALA A 9 5.18 12.85 -15.28
C ALA A 9 6.56 13.38 -15.74
N LEU A 10 7.50 13.58 -14.81
CA LEU A 10 8.88 13.98 -15.15
C LEU A 10 9.66 12.86 -15.87
N LEU A 11 9.38 11.60 -15.53
CA LEU A 11 10.02 10.43 -16.13
C LEU A 11 9.43 10.06 -17.49
N GLY A 12 8.17 10.42 -17.75
CA GLY A 12 7.44 10.12 -19.00
C GLY A 12 7.33 8.62 -19.23
N ASP A 13 7.59 8.20 -20.47
CA ASP A 13 7.46 6.81 -20.93
C ASP A 13 8.41 5.81 -20.25
N ARG A 14 9.32 6.28 -19.38
CA ARG A 14 10.17 5.43 -18.54
C ARG A 14 9.38 4.71 -17.45
N VAL A 15 8.17 5.19 -17.11
CA VAL A 15 7.27 4.53 -16.17
C VAL A 15 6.32 3.62 -16.94
N VAL A 16 6.56 2.32 -16.86
CA VAL A 16 5.71 1.33 -17.53
C VAL A 16 4.74 0.73 -16.52
N LEU A 17 3.45 1.07 -16.65
CA LEU A 17 2.38 0.54 -15.82
C LEU A 17 1.95 -0.86 -16.27
N SER A 18 1.12 -1.53 -15.46
CA SER A 18 0.59 -2.87 -15.75
C SER A 18 1.65 -3.91 -16.16
N SER A 19 2.87 -3.73 -15.66
CA SER A 19 4.05 -4.54 -16.00
C SER A 19 4.58 -5.28 -14.77
N PRO A 20 3.79 -6.20 -14.18
CA PRO A 20 4.25 -6.95 -13.02
C PRO A 20 5.46 -7.81 -13.42
N VAL A 21 6.52 -7.74 -12.62
CA VAL A 21 7.75 -8.52 -12.81
C VAL A 21 7.49 -9.96 -12.41
N LEU A 22 7.80 -10.88 -13.33
CA LEU A 22 7.72 -12.33 -13.13
C LEU A 22 9.08 -12.90 -12.70
N ARG A 23 10.16 -12.48 -13.35
CA ARG A 23 11.49 -13.07 -13.18
C ARG A 23 12.60 -12.03 -13.29
N ILE A 24 13.65 -12.22 -12.51
CA ILE A 24 14.91 -11.46 -12.58
C ILE A 24 16.06 -12.45 -12.70
N ASP A 25 16.75 -12.40 -13.83
CA ASP A 25 17.98 -13.14 -14.11
C ASP A 25 19.17 -12.20 -13.95
N GLN A 26 20.13 -12.53 -13.08
CA GLN A 26 21.39 -11.81 -12.92
C GLN A 26 22.48 -12.59 -13.63
N GLU A 27 22.91 -12.05 -14.78
CA GLU A 27 24.10 -12.49 -15.50
C GLU A 27 25.33 -11.74 -14.95
N ASP A 28 26.54 -12.09 -15.43
CA ASP A 28 27.79 -11.55 -14.89
C ASP A 28 27.90 -10.01 -14.94
N THR A 29 27.27 -9.37 -15.94
CA THR A 29 27.42 -7.92 -16.18
C THR A 29 26.10 -7.16 -16.24
N VAL A 30 24.96 -7.86 -16.33
CA VAL A 30 23.63 -7.27 -16.48
C VAL A 30 22.59 -8.14 -15.80
N ALA A 31 21.47 -7.51 -15.43
CA ALA A 31 20.25 -8.19 -15.05
C ALA A 31 19.21 -8.10 -16.17
N ILE A 32 18.49 -9.20 -16.38
CA ILE A 32 17.33 -9.29 -17.26
C ILE A 32 16.08 -9.37 -16.39
N VAL A 33 15.17 -8.41 -16.54
CA VAL A 33 13.87 -8.38 -15.87
C VAL A 33 12.81 -8.79 -16.88
N THR A 34 12.11 -9.90 -16.60
CA THR A 34 11.00 -10.39 -17.42
C THR A 34 9.67 -10.12 -16.72
N THR A 35 8.74 -9.51 -17.43
CA THR A 35 7.37 -9.26 -16.96
C THR A 35 6.44 -10.44 -17.26
N HIS A 36 5.25 -10.47 -16.65
CA HIS A 36 4.23 -11.48 -16.98
C HIS A 36 3.76 -11.45 -18.44
N SER A 37 3.83 -10.30 -19.11
CA SER A 37 3.54 -10.18 -20.55
C SER A 37 4.64 -10.73 -21.45
N GLY A 38 5.77 -11.20 -20.89
CA GLY A 38 6.94 -11.66 -21.64
C GLY A 38 7.90 -10.54 -22.07
N GLN A 39 7.55 -9.27 -21.85
CA GLN A 39 8.45 -8.15 -22.11
C GLN A 39 9.69 -8.24 -21.21
N GLN A 40 10.86 -8.06 -21.82
CA GLN A 40 12.16 -8.08 -21.15
C GLN A 40 12.80 -6.69 -21.11
N TYR A 41 13.50 -6.42 -20.02
CA TYR A 41 14.32 -5.23 -19.81
C TYR A 41 15.71 -5.65 -19.38
N ARG A 42 16.75 -5.09 -20.01
CA ARG A 42 18.15 -5.33 -19.65
C ARG A 42 18.71 -4.09 -18.95
N ALA A 43 19.31 -4.27 -17.78
CA ALA A 43 19.90 -3.17 -17.01
C ALA A 43 21.19 -3.62 -16.31
N LYS A 44 22.09 -2.67 -16.03
CA LYS A 44 23.30 -2.95 -15.23
C LYS A 44 22.97 -3.26 -13.77
N TYR A 45 21.90 -2.66 -13.26
CA TYR A 45 21.43 -2.83 -11.88
C TYR A 45 19.91 -2.80 -11.83
N VAL A 46 19.36 -3.47 -10.82
CA VAL A 46 17.92 -3.48 -10.52
C VAL A 46 17.72 -3.08 -9.07
N ILE A 47 16.83 -2.11 -8.84
CA ILE A 47 16.40 -1.72 -7.50
C ILE A 47 15.03 -2.36 -7.26
N SER A 48 14.92 -3.15 -6.20
CA SER A 48 13.63 -3.65 -5.74
C SER A 48 13.05 -2.71 -4.69
N SER A 49 11.96 -2.05 -5.02
CA SER A 49 11.23 -1.12 -4.15
C SER A 49 9.87 -1.65 -3.69
N VAL A 50 9.60 -2.94 -3.92
CA VAL A 50 8.37 -3.59 -3.44
C VAL A 50 8.54 -4.02 -1.97
N PRO A 51 7.45 -4.16 -1.20
CA PRO A 51 7.53 -4.74 0.14
C PRO A 51 8.21 -6.11 0.11
N LEU A 52 9.06 -6.40 1.10
CA LEU A 52 9.83 -7.66 1.16
C LEU A 52 8.98 -8.92 0.94
N PRO A 53 7.80 -9.06 1.56
CA PRO A 53 6.96 -10.24 1.33
C PRO A 53 6.64 -10.42 -0.15
N VAL A 54 6.44 -9.37 -0.94
CA VAL A 54 6.08 -9.47 -2.37
C VAL A 54 7.17 -10.16 -3.20
N LEU A 55 8.43 -10.18 -2.74
CA LEU A 55 9.53 -10.86 -3.43
C LEU A 55 9.29 -12.36 -3.63
N HIS A 56 8.43 -13.02 -2.84
CA HIS A 56 8.09 -14.44 -3.04
C HIS A 56 7.38 -14.70 -4.38
N ARG A 57 6.83 -13.67 -5.02
CA ARG A 57 6.12 -13.76 -6.32
C ARG A 57 7.05 -13.60 -7.52
N ILE A 58 8.32 -13.25 -7.30
CA ILE A 58 9.32 -13.02 -8.35
C ILE A 58 10.32 -14.17 -8.33
N LEU A 59 10.55 -14.78 -9.49
CA LEU A 59 11.58 -15.78 -9.66
C LEU A 59 12.95 -15.11 -9.79
N PHE A 60 13.96 -15.59 -9.06
CA PHE A 60 15.33 -15.08 -9.11
C PHE A 60 16.27 -16.16 -9.60
N GLU A 61 17.12 -15.81 -10.56
CA GLU A 61 18.24 -16.63 -11.03
C GLU A 61 19.53 -15.79 -10.98
N PRO A 62 20.58 -16.20 -10.25
CA PRO A 62 20.56 -17.28 -9.27
C PRO A 62 19.55 -17.00 -8.14
N PRO A 63 19.11 -18.04 -7.42
CA PRO A 63 18.21 -17.88 -6.28
C PRO A 63 18.72 -16.84 -5.27
N LEU A 64 17.79 -16.13 -4.62
CA LEU A 64 18.16 -15.22 -3.54
C LEU A 64 18.95 -15.96 -2.44
N PRO A 65 19.89 -15.30 -1.76
CA PRO A 65 20.59 -15.91 -0.63
C PRO A 65 19.63 -16.49 0.41
N ALA A 66 19.98 -17.64 0.99
CA ALA A 66 19.10 -18.38 1.90
C ALA A 66 18.52 -17.51 3.03
N MET A 67 19.34 -16.66 3.65
CA MET A 67 18.89 -15.74 4.70
C MET A 67 17.79 -14.77 4.22
N LYS A 68 17.92 -14.27 2.99
CA LYS A 68 16.92 -13.38 2.39
C LYS A 68 15.63 -14.12 2.06
N LEU A 69 15.72 -15.35 1.55
CA LEU A 69 14.55 -16.21 1.33
C LEU A 69 13.79 -16.48 2.64
N GLN A 70 14.51 -16.81 3.71
CA GLN A 70 13.90 -17.05 5.02
C GLN A 70 13.19 -15.81 5.56
N LEU A 71 13.75 -14.60 5.34
CA LEU A 71 13.14 -13.33 5.73
C LEU A 71 11.88 -13.03 4.91
N VAL A 72 11.94 -13.19 3.58
CA VAL A 72 10.79 -12.98 2.67
C VAL A 72 9.61 -13.87 3.06
N GLN A 73 9.87 -15.09 3.52
CA GLN A 73 8.82 -16.04 3.92
C GLN A 73 8.22 -15.77 5.32
N ARG A 74 8.94 -15.07 6.20
CA ARG A 74 8.53 -14.86 7.60
C ARG A 74 8.01 -13.46 7.90
N MET A 75 8.20 -12.52 6.98
CA MET A 75 7.58 -11.22 7.08
C MET A 75 6.17 -11.25 6.50
N THR A 76 5.22 -10.68 7.25
CA THR A 76 3.84 -10.49 6.82
C THR A 76 3.48 -9.02 6.87
N MET A 77 2.48 -8.62 6.09
CA MET A 77 1.88 -7.30 6.20
C MET A 77 0.75 -7.34 7.24
N GLY A 78 0.60 -6.27 8.00
CA GLY A 78 -0.55 -6.09 8.88
C GLY A 78 -1.86 -5.97 8.10
N SER A 79 -2.97 -6.24 8.79
CA SER A 79 -4.33 -6.05 8.26
C SER A 79 -4.85 -4.69 8.73
N ILE A 80 -5.34 -3.87 7.81
CA ILE A 80 -5.93 -2.57 8.11
C ILE A 80 -7.01 -2.24 7.07
N ILE A 81 -8.14 -1.70 7.55
CA ILE A 81 -9.13 -1.06 6.70
C ILE A 81 -9.15 0.42 7.07
N LYS A 82 -8.95 1.26 6.06
CA LYS A 82 -9.11 2.72 6.18
C LYS A 82 -10.52 3.07 5.70
N THR A 83 -11.32 3.66 6.57
CA THR A 83 -12.64 4.20 6.23
C THR A 83 -12.57 5.72 6.15
N ASN A 84 -13.41 6.32 5.29
CA ASN A 84 -13.62 7.77 5.28
C ASN A 84 -15.13 8.00 5.29
N THR A 85 -15.66 8.45 6.43
CA THR A 85 -17.10 8.69 6.60
C THR A 85 -17.37 10.17 6.43
N TYR A 86 -18.12 10.53 5.39
CA TYR A 86 -18.47 11.91 5.07
C TYR A 86 -19.76 12.35 5.74
N TYR A 87 -19.79 13.60 6.16
CA TYR A 87 -20.92 14.23 6.83
C TYR A 87 -21.27 15.55 6.16
N ARG A 88 -22.49 16.04 6.41
CA ARG A 88 -22.94 17.34 5.93
C ARG A 88 -22.17 18.51 6.56
N THR A 89 -21.86 18.41 7.86
CA THR A 89 -21.10 19.41 8.62
C THR A 89 -20.08 18.72 9.53
N ALA A 90 -19.01 19.42 9.88
CA ALA A 90 -18.02 18.95 10.86
C ALA A 90 -18.56 19.14 12.29
N PHE A 91 -19.68 18.49 12.61
CA PHE A 91 -20.47 18.72 13.84
C PHE A 91 -19.67 18.49 15.13
N TRP A 92 -18.59 17.70 15.07
CA TRP A 92 -17.68 17.50 16.20
C TRP A 92 -16.97 18.80 16.60
N LYS A 93 -16.61 19.65 15.63
CA LYS A 93 -15.98 20.96 15.90
C LYS A 93 -16.92 21.92 16.60
N GLU A 94 -18.19 21.93 16.21
CA GLU A 94 -19.24 22.73 16.86
C GLU A 94 -19.42 22.34 18.35
N LYS A 95 -19.07 21.09 18.69
CA LYS A 95 -19.07 20.57 20.06
C LYS A 95 -17.72 20.70 20.78
N GLY A 96 -16.73 21.35 20.17
CA GLY A 96 -15.41 21.54 20.76
C GLY A 96 -14.47 20.33 20.67
N PHE A 97 -14.79 19.32 19.84
CA PHE A 97 -13.92 18.16 19.61
C PHE A 97 -13.05 18.35 18.37
N SER A 98 -11.84 17.79 18.40
CA SER A 98 -10.90 17.80 17.27
C SER A 98 -11.32 16.86 16.13
N GLY A 99 -12.15 15.85 16.42
CA GLY A 99 -12.43 14.74 15.52
C GLY A 99 -11.45 13.57 15.66
N GLU A 100 -10.49 13.67 16.58
CA GLU A 100 -9.67 12.53 17.01
C GLU A 100 -10.38 11.72 18.09
N ALA A 101 -10.39 10.40 17.95
CA ALA A 101 -10.80 9.49 19.01
C ALA A 101 -10.03 8.18 18.94
N GLN A 102 -9.88 7.55 20.10
CA GLN A 102 -9.38 6.18 20.24
C GLN A 102 -10.42 5.37 21.01
N SER A 103 -10.64 4.13 20.59
CA SER A 103 -11.60 3.23 21.21
C SER A 103 -11.05 1.82 21.24
N ASP A 104 -11.26 1.14 22.37
CA ASP A 104 -11.04 -0.31 22.51
C ASP A 104 -12.34 -1.09 22.21
N ILE A 105 -13.43 -0.39 21.89
CA ILE A 105 -14.76 -0.94 21.63
C ILE A 105 -15.18 -0.62 20.18
N GLY A 106 -15.63 -1.64 19.46
CA GLY A 106 -16.09 -1.51 18.08
C GLY A 106 -14.96 -1.62 17.06
N PRO A 107 -15.27 -1.62 15.74
CA PRO A 107 -14.28 -1.98 14.74
C PRO A 107 -13.23 -0.89 14.52
N VAL A 108 -13.58 0.39 14.71
CA VAL A 108 -12.65 1.51 14.53
C VAL A 108 -11.89 1.77 15.83
N SER A 109 -10.59 1.48 15.83
CA SER A 109 -9.73 1.67 17.00
C SER A 109 -9.22 3.11 17.11
N TYR A 110 -9.07 3.80 15.98
CA TYR A 110 -8.56 5.18 15.93
C TYR A 110 -9.24 5.94 14.81
N CYS A 111 -9.58 7.20 15.04
CA CYS A 111 -10.08 8.08 14.00
C CYS A 111 -9.51 9.49 14.12
N VAL A 112 -9.55 10.22 13.00
CA VAL A 112 -9.11 11.61 12.88
C VAL A 112 -10.02 12.39 11.93
N ASP A 113 -10.09 13.70 12.12
CA ASP A 113 -10.70 14.62 11.17
C ASP A 113 -9.95 14.63 9.83
N ASP A 114 -10.67 14.43 8.73
CA ASP A 114 -10.18 14.55 7.34
C ASP A 114 -10.98 15.61 6.54
N THR A 115 -11.66 16.52 7.24
CA THR A 115 -12.23 17.73 6.64
C THR A 115 -11.13 18.48 5.90
N LYS A 116 -11.40 18.90 4.67
CA LYS A 116 -10.41 19.58 3.84
C LYS A 116 -10.08 20.96 4.43
N PRO A 117 -8.89 21.52 4.14
CA PRO A 117 -8.43 22.77 4.76
C PRO A 117 -9.34 23.98 4.51
N ASP A 118 -10.11 23.97 3.42
CA ASP A 118 -11.11 24.98 3.08
C ASP A 118 -12.46 24.79 3.81
N GLY A 119 -12.57 23.79 4.68
CA GLY A 119 -13.78 23.44 5.41
C GLY A 119 -14.76 22.58 4.61
N SER A 120 -14.47 22.30 3.34
CA SER A 120 -15.29 21.41 2.52
C SER A 120 -15.09 19.94 2.88
N HIS A 121 -16.06 19.11 2.48
CA HIS A 121 -16.02 17.66 2.67
C HIS A 121 -15.74 17.23 4.13
N PRO A 122 -16.60 17.60 5.10
CA PRO A 122 -16.46 17.13 6.47
C PRO A 122 -16.39 15.61 6.52
N ALA A 123 -15.31 15.05 7.03
CA ALA A 123 -15.12 13.61 7.08
C ALA A 123 -14.33 13.17 8.30
N ILE A 124 -14.62 11.96 8.77
CA ILE A 124 -13.79 11.26 9.75
C ILE A 124 -13.10 10.11 9.02
N THR A 125 -11.77 10.10 9.06
CA THR A 125 -10.98 8.92 8.69
C THR A 125 -10.95 7.97 9.88
N GLY A 126 -11.40 6.74 9.69
CA GLY A 126 -11.29 5.67 10.68
C GLY A 126 -10.26 4.62 10.27
N PHE A 127 -9.62 4.01 11.27
CA PHE A 127 -8.73 2.88 11.09
C PHE A 127 -9.23 1.69 11.89
N ILE A 128 -9.58 0.64 11.15
CA ILE A 128 -9.92 -0.68 11.69
C ILE A 128 -8.64 -1.50 11.63
N LEU A 129 -8.12 -1.91 12.78
CA LEU A 129 -6.78 -2.45 12.90
C LEU A 129 -6.78 -3.96 13.17
N ALA A 130 -5.80 -4.66 12.60
CA ALA A 130 -5.43 -6.02 12.95
C ALA A 130 -6.59 -7.03 12.95
N GLY A 131 -6.98 -7.53 14.13
CA GLY A 131 -8.06 -8.52 14.30
C GLY A 131 -9.38 -8.01 13.77
N HIS A 132 -9.79 -6.82 14.22
CA HIS A 132 -11.02 -6.19 13.77
C HIS A 132 -11.08 -6.06 12.26
N ALA A 133 -9.96 -5.70 11.61
CA ALA A 133 -9.90 -5.58 10.15
C ALA A 133 -10.22 -6.88 9.41
N ARG A 134 -9.91 -8.03 10.00
CA ARG A 134 -10.26 -9.33 9.44
C ARG A 134 -11.72 -9.67 9.72
N ASP A 135 -12.20 -9.38 10.92
CA ASP A 135 -13.58 -9.68 11.34
C ASP A 135 -14.59 -8.91 10.46
N VAL A 136 -14.39 -7.62 10.22
CA VAL A 136 -15.30 -6.83 9.36
C VAL A 136 -15.21 -7.16 7.87
N CYS A 137 -14.19 -7.88 7.39
CA CYS A 137 -14.16 -8.34 6.00
C CYS A 137 -15.25 -9.37 5.68
N GLU A 138 -15.86 -9.99 6.70
CA GLU A 138 -16.98 -10.93 6.54
C GLU A 138 -18.34 -10.22 6.44
N MET A 139 -18.38 -8.91 6.69
CA MET A 139 -19.58 -8.09 6.67
C MET A 139 -19.81 -7.49 5.28
N SER A 140 -21.06 -7.12 4.97
CA SER A 140 -21.33 -6.32 3.78
C SER A 140 -20.76 -4.90 3.94
N PRO A 141 -20.53 -4.15 2.85
CA PRO A 141 -20.05 -2.77 2.94
C PRO A 141 -20.96 -1.82 3.73
N GLU A 142 -22.26 -2.14 3.82
CA GLU A 142 -23.26 -1.36 4.57
C GLU A 142 -23.32 -1.70 6.07
N GLU A 143 -22.81 -2.87 6.47
CA GLU A 143 -22.79 -3.38 7.85
C GLU A 143 -21.48 -3.02 8.57
#